data_AF-A0A4Z0PZI2-F1
#
_entry.id   AF-A0A4Z0PZI2-F1
#
_cell.length_a   1.000
_cell.length_b   1.000
_cell.length_c   1.000
_cell.angle_alpha   90.00
_cell.angle_beta   90.00
_cell.angle_gamma   90.00
#
_symmetry.space_group_name_H-M   'P 1'
#
loop_
_entity.id
_entity.type
_entity.pdbx_description
1 polymer ?
#
loop_
_entity_poly.entity_id
_entity_poly.type
_entity_poly.pdbx_seq_one_letter_code
_entity_poly.pdbx_strand_id
1 'polypeptide(L)'
;MKNPAEYLDKHVFEARRPRKELQPVVAYADAVQAIEQALADAEKYKYLLMRALRRHADDVKGVSFTPATGTPVLALYPEAEEREQAA
;
A
#
# COMPACT_ATOMS: atom_id res chain seq x y z
N MET A 1 -1.75 9.91 7.33
CA MET A 1 -0.30 10.13 7.51
C MET A 1 0.05 11.45 6.86
N LYS A 2 1.07 12.14 7.37
CA LYS A 2 1.67 13.25 6.62
C LYS A 2 2.35 12.73 5.36
N ASN A 3 2.48 13.57 4.33
CA ASN A 3 3.30 13.25 3.17
C ASN A 3 4.77 13.10 3.61
N PRO A 4 5.57 12.15 3.08
CA PRO A 4 7.01 12.05 3.36
C PRO A 4 7.77 13.38 3.37
N ALA A 5 7.47 14.28 2.43
CA ALA A 5 8.10 15.61 2.37
C ALA A 5 7.81 16.47 3.61
N GLU A 6 6.60 16.38 4.16
CA GLU A 6 6.15 17.17 5.31
C GLU A 6 6.86 16.82 6.63
N TYR A 7 7.51 15.64 6.73
CA TYR A 7 8.34 15.32 7.89
C TYR A 7 9.71 16.02 7.84
N LEU A 8 10.16 16.39 6.64
CA LEU A 8 11.49 16.99 6.41
C LEU A 8 11.41 18.51 6.16
N ASP A 9 10.26 19.03 5.73
CA ASP A 9 10.02 20.43 5.30
C ASP A 9 10.55 21.51 6.27
N LYS A 10 10.63 21.22 7.56
CA LYS A 10 11.09 22.20 8.55
C LYS A 10 12.61 22.46 8.51
N HIS A 11 13.40 21.53 7.98
CA HIS A 11 14.87 21.55 8.11
C HIS A 11 15.58 21.07 6.83
N VAL A 12 15.14 21.56 5.66
CA VAL A 12 15.80 21.30 4.38
C VAL A 12 16.71 22.46 4.02
N PHE A 13 18.00 22.17 3.85
CA PHE A 13 19.00 23.12 3.36
C PHE A 13 19.31 22.83 1.90
N GLU A 14 19.47 23.85 1.07
CA GLU A 14 19.93 23.65 -0.30
C GLU A 14 21.46 23.66 -0.35
N ALA A 15 22.07 22.50 -0.60
CA ALA A 15 23.52 22.44 -0.77
C ALA A 15 23.89 22.54 -2.25
N ARG A 16 24.70 23.54 -2.58
CA ARG A 16 25.23 23.71 -3.93
C ARG A 16 26.46 22.83 -4.12
N ARG A 17 26.34 21.77 -4.94
CA ARG A 17 27.54 21.09 -5.44
C ARG A 17 28.21 21.92 -6.54
N PRO A 18 29.55 21.88 -6.67
CA PRO A 18 30.29 22.72 -7.62
C PRO A 18 29.88 22.62 -9.11
N ARG A 19 29.15 21.57 -9.51
CA ARG A 19 28.73 21.32 -10.90
C ARG A 19 27.31 20.75 -11.06
N LYS A 20 26.47 20.82 -10.03
CA LYS A 20 25.10 20.26 -10.07
C LYS A 20 24.08 21.25 -9.55
N GLU A 21 22.83 20.98 -9.92
CA GLU A 21 21.64 21.63 -9.37
C GLU A 21 21.61 21.55 -7.85
N LEU A 22 20.91 22.51 -7.23
CA LEU A 22 20.73 22.58 -5.79
C LEU A 22 20.02 21.31 -5.32
N GLN A 23 20.66 20.58 -4.40
CA GLN A 23 20.09 19.36 -3.85
C GLN A 23 19.62 19.63 -2.41
N PRO A 24 18.42 19.18 -2.03
CA PRO A 24 17.97 19.26 -0.65
C PRO A 24 18.86 18.37 0.22
N VAL A 25 19.43 18.96 1.26
CA VAL A 25 20.27 18.32 2.27
C VAL A 25 19.65 18.58 3.63
N VAL A 26 19.60 17.55 4.46
CA VAL A 26 19.03 17.61 5.80
C VAL A 26 20.13 17.21 6.77
N ALA A 27 20.17 17.84 7.95
CA ALA A 27 21.11 17.43 8.98
C ALA A 27 20.76 16.00 9.45
N TYR A 28 21.78 15.23 9.83
CA TYR A 28 21.58 13.83 10.23
C TYR A 28 20.57 13.69 11.39
N ALA A 29 20.68 14.55 12.40
CA ALA A 29 19.77 14.53 13.56
C ALA A 29 18.30 14.77 13.16
N ASP A 30 18.06 15.72 12.26
CA ASP A 30 16.71 16.05 11.79
C ASP A 30 16.13 14.91 10.94
N ALA A 31 16.98 14.25 10.13
CA ALA A 31 16.58 13.07 9.36
C ALA A 31 16.18 11.90 10.28
N VAL A 32 16.93 11.66 11.35
CA VAL A 32 16.60 10.63 12.35
C VAL A 32 15.26 10.94 13.01
N GLN A 33 15.07 12.19 13.46
CA GLN A 33 13.82 12.60 14.10
C GLN A 33 12.60 12.47 13.17
N ALA A 34 12.77 12.83 11.89
CA ALA A 34 11.72 12.67 10.88
C ALA A 34 11.34 11.20 10.66
N ILE A 35 12.33 10.30 10.63
CA ILE A 35 12.12 8.85 10.48
C ILE A 35 11.38 8.29 11.71
N GLU A 36 11.80 8.66 12.92
CA GLU A 36 11.16 8.21 14.16
C GLU A 36 9.69 8.65 14.23
N GLN A 37 9.39 9.89 13.84
CA GLN A 37 8.01 10.40 13.78
C GLN A 37 7.18 9.65 12.74
N ALA A 38 7.74 9.43 11.54
CA ALA A 38 7.04 8.70 10.48
C ALA A 38 6.75 7.24 10.89
N LEU A 39 7.67 6.61 11.64
CA LEU A 39 7.50 5.26 12.15
C LEU A 39 6.41 5.18 13.23
N ALA A 40 6.42 6.10 14.19
CA ALA A 40 5.37 6.19 15.22
C ALA A 40 3.97 6.41 14.61
N ASP A 41 3.88 7.26 13.59
CA ASP A 41 2.64 7.45 12.85
C ASP A 41 2.23 6.16 12.13
N ALA A 42 3.14 5.50 11.41
CA ALA A 42 2.85 4.26 10.69
C ALA A 42 2.33 3.14 11.63
N GLU A 43 2.91 2.99 12.82
CA GLU A 43 2.44 2.03 13.82
C GLU A 43 1.01 2.32 14.27
N LYS A 44 0.67 3.60 14.47
CA LYS A 44 -0.69 4.03 14.78
C LYS A 44 -1.67 3.68 13.66
N TYR A 45 -1.29 3.89 12.39
CA TYR A 45 -2.14 3.51 11.25
C TYR A 45 -2.30 2.00 11.11
N LYS A 46 -1.25 1.21 11.36
CA LYS A 46 -1.35 -0.25 11.41
C LYS A 46 -2.38 -0.70 12.46
N TYR A 47 -2.33 -0.13 13.66
CA TYR A 47 -3.32 -0.43 14.70
C TYR A 47 -4.74 -0.05 14.27
N LEU A 48 -4.93 1.15 13.73
CA LEU A 48 -6.26 1.62 13.29
C LEU A 48 -6.82 0.77 12.14
N LEU A 49 -5.99 0.36 11.19
CA LEU A 49 -6.37 -0.55 10.10
C LEU A 49 -6.77 -1.92 10.66
N MET A 50 -5.94 -2.52 11.51
CA MET A 50 -6.27 -3.81 12.14
C MET A 50 -7.52 -3.73 13.02
N ARG A 51 -7.79 -2.57 13.63
CA ARG A 51 -9.03 -2.32 14.37
C ARG A 51 -10.23 -2.14 13.45
N ALA A 52 -10.09 -1.46 12.32
CA ALA A 52 -11.14 -1.31 11.32
C ALA A 52 -11.50 -2.65 10.68
N LEU A 53 -10.49 -3.46 10.31
CA LEU A 53 -10.68 -4.80 9.78
C LEU A 53 -11.41 -5.72 10.77
N ARG A 54 -11.04 -5.67 12.05
CA ARG A 54 -11.74 -6.43 13.10
C ARG A 54 -13.20 -6.00 13.24
N ARG A 55 -13.47 -4.69 13.33
CA ARG A 55 -14.85 -4.17 13.39
C ARG A 55 -15.67 -4.56 12.15
N HIS A 56 -15.11 -4.40 10.96
CA HIS A 56 -15.77 -4.82 9.72
C HIS A 56 -16.04 -6.33 9.71
N ALA A 57 -15.12 -7.17 10.18
CA ALA A 57 -15.36 -8.60 10.30
C ALA A 57 -16.49 -8.92 11.30
N ASP A 58 -16.59 -8.19 12.40
CA ASP A 58 -17.67 -8.36 13.38
C ASP A 58 -19.02 -7.86 12.85
N ASP A 59 -19.06 -6.75 12.10
CA ASP A 59 -20.25 -6.26 11.40
C ASP A 59 -20.73 -7.26 10.33
N VAL A 60 -19.79 -7.87 9.59
CA VAL A 60 -20.09 -8.89 8.57
C VAL A 60 -20.52 -10.22 9.20
N LYS A 61 -20.08 -10.58 10.41
CA LYS A 61 -20.56 -11.80 11.09
C LYS A 61 -22.06 -11.73 11.46
N GLY A 62 -22.63 -10.53 11.58
CA GLY A 62 -24.07 -10.34 11.74
C GLY A 62 -24.86 -10.42 10.43
N VAL A 63 -24.17 -10.32 9.29
CA VAL A 63 -24.77 -10.48 7.96
C VAL A 63 -24.59 -11.94 7.55
N SER A 64 -25.68 -12.72 7.59
CA SER A 64 -25.68 -14.04 6.96
C SER A 64 -25.29 -13.89 5.49
N PHE A 65 -24.12 -14.38 5.13
CA PHE A 65 -23.68 -14.45 3.74
C PHE A 65 -24.61 -15.43 3.03
N THR A 66 -25.59 -14.89 2.32
CA THR A 66 -26.34 -15.66 1.32
C THR A 66 -25.35 -15.86 0.16
N PRO A 67 -24.93 -17.09 -0.14
CA PRO A 67 -24.01 -17.33 -1.24
C PRO A 67 -24.68 -16.86 -2.52
N ALA A 68 -24.08 -15.88 -3.18
CA ALA A 68 -24.51 -15.44 -4.50
C ALA A 68 -24.50 -16.67 -5.41
N THR A 69 -25.69 -17.04 -5.90
CA THR A 69 -25.89 -18.14 -6.83
C THR A 69 -25.08 -17.89 -8.11
N GLY A 70 -23.97 -18.63 -8.24
CA GLY A 70 -23.41 -19.12 -9.49
C GLY A 70 -23.00 -18.08 -10.53
N THR A 71 -21.79 -17.55 -10.43
CA THR A 71 -21.04 -17.14 -11.63
C THR A 71 -20.41 -18.39 -12.25
N PRO A 72 -20.79 -18.81 -13.47
CA PRO A 72 -20.19 -19.99 -14.09
C PRO A 72 -18.70 -19.72 -14.35
N VAL A 73 -17.85 -20.59 -13.79
CA VAL A 73 -16.41 -20.58 -14.05
C VAL A 73 -16.19 -21.26 -15.40
N LEU A 74 -15.81 -20.48 -16.41
CA LEU A 74 -15.39 -20.99 -17.72
C LEU A 74 -13.90 -21.30 -17.69
N ALA A 75 -13.52 -22.50 -18.16
CA ALA A 75 -12.13 -22.90 -18.29
C ALA A 75 -11.40 -22.03 -19.33
N LEU A 76 -10.19 -21.60 -19.01
CA LEU A 76 -9.40 -20.71 -19.87
C LEU A 76 -8.83 -21.40 -21.12
N TYR A 77 -8.79 -22.73 -21.12
CA TYR A 77 -8.35 -23.54 -22.26
C TYR A 77 -9.41 -24.60 -22.55
N PRO A 78 -10.10 -24.54 -23.69
CA PRO A 78 -10.84 -25.69 -24.18
C PRO A 78 -9.80 -26.74 -24.61
N GLU A 79 -9.88 -27.93 -24.02
CA GLU A 79 -9.12 -29.10 -24.44
C GLU A 79 -9.31 -29.28 -25.96
N ALA A 80 -8.20 -29.44 -26.67
CA ALA A 80 -8.13 -29.50 -28.11
C ALA A 80 -8.75 -30.80 -28.65
N GLU A 81 -10.07 -30.87 -28.77
CA GLU A 81 -10.76 -31.88 -29.56
C GLU A 81 -11.31 -31.24 -30.84
N GLU A 82 -10.55 -31.28 -31.94
CA GLU A 82 -11.04 -31.28 -33.34
C GLU A 82 -9.90 -31.22 -34.39
N ARG A 83 -8.79 -31.97 -34.20
CA ARG A 83 -7.78 -32.15 -35.26
C ARG A 83 -7.55 -33.59 -35.72
N GLU A 84 -8.42 -34.52 -35.33
CA GLU A 84 -8.30 -35.94 -35.73
C GLU A 84 -9.53 -36.52 -36.45
N GLN A 85 -10.41 -35.66 -36.98
CA GLN A 85 -11.46 -36.08 -37.93
C GLN A 85 -11.34 -35.31 -39.26
N ALA A 86 -10.14 -35.28 -39.84
CA ALA A 86 -9.93 -34.90 -41.24
C ALA A 86 -8.59 -35.46 -41.74
N ALA A 87 -8.51 -36.79 -41.87
CA ALA A 87 -7.51 -37.48 -42.70
C ALA A 87 -8.16 -38.73 -43.29
#